data_AF-A0A7X0L1T0-F1
#
_entry.id   AF-A0A7X0L1T0-F1
#
_cell.length_a   1.000
_cell.length_b   1.000
_cell.length_c   1.000
_cell.angle_alpha   90.00
_cell.angle_beta   90.00
_cell.angle_gamma   90.00
#
_symmetry.space_group_name_H-M   'P 1'
#
loop_
_entity.id
_entity.type
_entity.pdbx_description
1 polymer ?
#
loop_
_entity_poly.entity_id
_entity_poly.type
_entity_poly.pdbx_seq_one_letter_code
_entity_poly.pdbx_strand_id
1 'polypeptide(L)' 'MSRVEVGEYELVDEAGVWFLEMDGRIQATLIDMGGGTWRVRSPEGSVETVTVPPGTAHPARYVAEQVT' A
#
# COMPACT_ATOMS: atom_id res chain seq x y z
N MET A 1 -3.75 -14.69 -2.76
CA MET A 1 -4.04 -13.54 -1.87
C MET A 1 -3.08 -13.63 -0.70
N SER A 2 -2.13 -12.70 -0.61
CA SER A 2 -1.29 -12.52 0.57
C SER A 2 -1.85 -11.38 1.42
N ARG A 3 -1.87 -11.57 2.74
CA ARG A 3 -2.30 -10.55 3.70
C ARG A 3 -1.16 -10.27 4.68
N VAL A 4 -0.88 -8.99 4.93
CA VAL A 4 0.21 -8.54 5.81
C VAL A 4 -0.34 -7.52 6.80
N GLU A 5 -0.16 -7.77 8.09
CA GLU A 5 -0.56 -6.81 9.12
C GLU A 5 0.37 -5.59 9.14
N VAL A 6 -0.23 -4.40 9.22
CA VAL A 6 0.43 -3.10 9.30
C VAL A 6 -0.28 -2.27 10.38
N GLY A 7 0.11 -2.48 11.64
CA GLY A 7 -0.57 -1.83 12.77
C GLY A 7 -2.03 -2.30 12.88
N GLU A 8 -2.97 -1.36 12.84
CA GLU A 8 -4.43 -1.63 12.84
C GLU A 8 -4.98 -1.99 11.44
N TYR A 9 -4.12 -1.94 10.42
CA TYR A 9 -4.48 -2.16 9.02
C TYR A 9 -4.01 -3.53 8.53
N GLU A 10 -4.68 -4.03 7.49
CA GLU A 10 -4.31 -5.23 6.76
C GLU A 10 -4.00 -4.85 5.31
N LEU A 11 -2.82 -5.24 4.83
CA LEU A 11 -2.42 -5.05 3.44
C LEU A 11 -2.73 -6.33 2.65
N VAL A 12 -3.60 -6.23 1.65
CA VAL A 12 -4.10 -7.36 0.85
C VAL A 12 -3.62 -7.22 -0.60
N ASP A 13 -2.94 -8.24 -1.12
CA ASP A 13 -2.59 -8.31 -2.55
C ASP A 13 -3.71 -8.96 -3.37
N GLU A 14 -4.17 -8.22 -4.37
CA GLU A 14 -5.09 -8.68 -5.39
C GLU A 14 -4.56 -8.32 -6.78
N ALA A 15 -3.97 -9.33 -7.44
CA ALA A 15 -3.50 -9.25 -8.83
C ALA A 15 -2.51 -8.10 -9.10
N GLY A 16 -1.62 -7.80 -8.15
CA GLY A 16 -0.57 -6.78 -8.30
C GLY A 16 -0.99 -5.38 -7.87
N VAL A 17 -2.20 -5.25 -7.31
CA VAL A 17 -2.66 -4.06 -6.60
C VAL A 17 -2.80 -4.42 -5.12
N TRP A 18 -2.32 -3.52 -4.25
CA TRP A 18 -2.40 -3.73 -2.82
C TRP A 18 -3.50 -2.86 -2.22
N PHE A 19 -4.37 -3.44 -1.40
CA PHE A 19 -5.41 -2.74 -0.66
C PHE A 19 -5.01 -2.63 0.80
N LEU A 20 -5.01 -1.42 1.33
CA LEU A 20 -4.91 -1.17 2.75
C LEU A 20 -6.31 -1.18 3.33
N GLU A 21 -6.61 -2.16 4.17
CA GLU A 21 -7.92 -2.38 4.77
C GLU A 21 -7.91 -2.11 6.28
N MET A 22 -9.01 -1.60 6.80
CA MET A 22 -9.28 -1.53 8.24
C MET A 22 -10.73 -1.91 8.45
N ASP A 23 -11.00 -2.88 9.32
CA ASP A 23 -12.34 -3.41 9.60
C ASP A 23 -13.13 -3.81 8.33
N GLY A 24 -12.44 -4.40 7.34
CA GLY A 24 -13.03 -4.82 6.08
C GLY A 24 -13.41 -3.69 5.12
N ARG A 25 -12.91 -2.47 5.35
CA ARG A 25 -13.07 -1.32 4.45
C ARG A 25 -11.72 -0.90 3.88
N ILE A 26 -11.68 -0.66 2.57
CA ILE A 26 -10.50 -0.12 1.88
C ILE A 26 -10.29 1.33 2.35
N GLN A 27 -9.09 1.60 2.86
CA GLN A 27 -8.59 2.90 3.30
C GLN A 27 -7.63 3.49 2.27
N ALA A 28 -6.94 2.66 1.50
CA ALA A 28 -6.13 3.09 0.37
C ALA A 28 -5.89 1.97 -0.64
N THR A 29 -5.61 2.34 -1.88
CA THR A 29 -5.06 1.47 -2.91
C THR A 29 -3.62 1.87 -3.21
N LEU A 30 -2.71 0.91 -3.14
CA LEU A 30 -1.28 1.06 -3.36
C LEU A 30 -0.90 0.38 -4.68
N ILE A 31 -0.27 1.14 -5.58
CA ILE A 31 0.05 0.71 -6.94
C ILE A 31 1.55 0.90 -7.17
N ASP A 32 2.26 -0.18 -7.48
CA ASP A 32 3.67 -0.12 -7.91
C ASP A 32 3.75 0.49 -9.31
N MET A 33 4.45 1.62 -9.43
CA MET A 33 4.69 2.30 -10.71
C MET A 33 6.04 1.89 -11.32
N GLY A 34 6.79 1.01 -10.66
CA GLY A 34 8.14 0.61 -11.02
C GLY A 34 9.21 1.55 -10.47
N GLY A 35 10.47 1.08 -10.46
CA GLY A 35 11.61 1.89 -10.04
C GLY A 35 11.59 2.35 -8.58
N GLY A 36 10.86 1.64 -7.71
CA GLY A 36 10.66 2.02 -6.31
C GLY A 36 9.63 3.13 -6.11
N THR A 37 8.91 3.56 -7.14
CA THR A 37 7.87 4.59 -7.03
C THR A 37 6.50 3.93 -6.87
N TRP A 38 5.73 4.38 -5.88
CA TRP A 38 4.40 3.86 -5.59
C TRP A 38 3.38 4.99 -5.58
N ARG A 39 2.20 4.73 -6.13
CA ARG A 39 1.04 5.61 -6.00
C ARG A 39 0.12 5.10 -4.92
N VAL A 40 -0.30 6.00 -4.04
CA VAL A 40 -1.31 5.72 -3.03
C VAL A 40 -2.54 6.54 -3.37
N ARG A 41 -3.69 5.87 -3.44
CA ARG A 41 -4.97 6.51 -3.72
C ARG A 41 -5.94 6.24 -2.59
N SER A 42 -6.51 7.29 -2.05
CA SER A 42 -7.53 7.17 -1.03
C SER A 42 -8.94 6.98 -1.64
N PRO A 43 -9.92 6.51 -0.85
CA PRO A 43 -11.31 6.40 -1.26
C PRO A 43 -11.93 7.73 -1.73
N GLU A 44 -11.56 8.86 -1.12
CA GLU A 44 -12.02 10.20 -1.51
C GLU A 44 -11.34 10.74 -2.77
N GLY A 45 -10.39 9.99 -3.33
CA GLY A 45 -9.75 10.29 -4.61
C GLY A 45 -8.51 11.16 -4.51
N SER A 46 -7.96 11.38 -3.31
CA SER A 46 -6.64 11.97 -3.16
C SER A 46 -5.57 10.99 -3.67
N VAL A 47 -4.49 11.52 -4.23
CA VAL A 47 -3.39 10.73 -4.78
C VAL A 47 -2.08 11.30 -4.29
N GLU A 48 -1.25 10.45 -3.74
CA GLU A 48 0.12 10.78 -3.35
C GLU A 48 1.12 9.77 -3.92
N THR A 49 2.40 10.13 -3.85
CA THR A 49 3.50 9.31 -4.37
C THR A 49 4.51 9.05 -3.28
N VAL A 50 4.83 7.78 -3.07
CA VAL A 50 5.82 7.33 -2.09
C VAL A 50 7.00 6.72 -2.83
N THR A 51 8.22 7.08 -2.43
CA THR A 51 9.44 6.45 -2.94
C THR A 51 9.96 5.44 -1.92
N VAL A 52 10.12 4.21 -2.37
CA VAL A 52 10.64 3.10 -1.57
C VAL A 52 12.16 3.01 -1.75
N PRO A 53 12.95 2.99 -0.67
CA PRO A 53 14.39 2.79 -0.76
C PRO A 53 14.77 1.47 -1.47
N PRO A 54 15.85 1.46 -2.28
CA PRO A 54 16.34 0.23 -2.89
C PRO A 54 16.67 -0.84 -1.84
N GLY A 55 16.36 -2.10 -2.13
CA GLY A 55 16.63 -3.23 -1.21
C GLY A 55 15.60 -3.39 -0.09
N THR A 56 14.53 -2.59 -0.07
CA THR A 56 13.41 -2.79 0.87
C THR A 56 12.79 -4.17 0.65
N ALA A 57 12.77 -5.00 1.71
CA ALA A 57 12.32 -6.39 1.63
C ALA A 57 10.83 -6.53 1.30
N HIS A 58 10.00 -5.58 1.77
CA HIS A 58 8.55 -5.58 1.52
C HIS A 58 8.05 -4.18 1.11
N PRO A 59 8.25 -3.77 -0.15
CA PRO A 59 7.94 -2.42 -0.63
C PRO A 59 6.50 -1.97 -0.33
N ALA A 60 5.52 -2.84 -0.55
CA ALA A 60 4.12 -2.49 -0.31
C ALA A 60 3.82 -2.23 1.18
N ARG A 61 4.51 -2.93 2.09
CA ARG A 61 4.37 -2.72 3.54
C ARG A 61 5.04 -1.41 3.96
N TYR A 62 6.23 -1.13 3.41
CA TYR A 62 6.88 0.16 3.65
C TYR A 62 5.98 1.33 3.25
N VAL A 63 5.34 1.25 2.07
CA VAL A 63 4.41 2.29 1.61
C VAL A 63 3.20 2.40 2.54
N ALA A 64 2.63 1.27 2.95
CA ALA A 64 1.53 1.25 3.92
C ALA A 64 1.91 1.96 5.23
N GLU A 65 3.09 1.68 5.78
CA GLU A 65 3.62 2.32 7.00
C GLU A 65 3.83 3.84 6.87
N GLN A 66 3.86 4.41 5.66
CA GLN A 66 3.96 5.86 5.45
C GLN A 66 2.61 6.58 5.44
N VAL A 67 1.52 5.85 5.22
CA VAL A 67 0.18 6.42 4.97
C VAL A 67 -0.84 6.06 6.04
N THR A 68 -0.41 5.30 7.05
CA THR A 68 -1.16 4.93 8.26
C THR A 68 -0.75 5.78 9.45
#